data_AF-A0A0S8HIE7-F1
#
_entry.id   AF-A0A0S8HIE7-F1
#
_cell.length_a   1.000
_cell.length_b   1.000
_cell.length_c   1.000
_cell.angle_alpha   90.00
_cell.angle_beta   90.00
_cell.angle_gamma   90.00
#
_symmetry.space_group_name_H-M   'P 1'
#
loop_
_entity.id
_entity.type
_entity.pdbx_description
1 polymer ?
#
loop_
_entity_poly.entity_id
_entity_poly.type
_entity_poly.pdbx_seq_one_letter_code
_entity_poly.pdbx_strand_id
1 'polypeptide(L)'
;MGAWADPLTFGANLWLIIGGLVLAVFVLLALLGLWVLAKILVWRGRRWHAERQARGRKYGPDGKPLPPSAAGLCDRCERAFEMVYYMPSGGRLCPSCYEALHRSAAGGT
;
A
#
# COMPACT_ATOMS: atom_id res chain seq x y z
N MET A 1 -38.82 -4.39 -58.85
CA MET A 1 -38.26 -3.49 -57.82
C MET A 1 -37.34 -4.32 -56.94
N GLY A 2 -36.13 -4.56 -57.41
CA GLY A 2 -35.09 -5.25 -56.66
C GLY A 2 -33.80 -4.63 -57.11
N ALA A 3 -33.40 -3.54 -56.47
CA ALA A 3 -32.02 -3.09 -56.55
C ALA A 3 -31.21 -4.17 -55.82
N TRP A 4 -30.79 -5.17 -56.59
CA TRP A 4 -29.84 -6.17 -56.15
C TRP A 4 -28.60 -5.41 -55.67
N ALA A 5 -28.27 -5.53 -54.39
CA ALA A 5 -27.14 -4.84 -53.79
C ALA A 5 -25.90 -5.04 -54.65
N ASP A 6 -25.29 -3.95 -55.12
CA ASP A 6 -24.09 -4.01 -55.93
C ASP A 6 -23.02 -4.78 -55.15
N PRO A 7 -22.47 -5.89 -55.68
CA PRO A 7 -21.57 -6.78 -54.93
C PRO A 7 -20.33 -6.06 -54.40
N LEU A 8 -19.92 -4.97 -55.08
CA LEU A 8 -18.84 -4.08 -54.65
C LEU A 8 -19.19 -3.31 -53.36
N THR A 9 -20.41 -2.78 -53.25
CA THR A 9 -20.86 -2.06 -52.05
C THR A 9 -21.05 -3.00 -50.87
N PHE A 10 -21.50 -4.23 -51.13
CA PHE A 10 -21.62 -5.26 -50.10
C PHE A 10 -20.26 -5.64 -49.52
N GLY A 11 -19.24 -5.84 -50.36
CA GLY A 11 -17.88 -6.12 -49.94
C GLY A 11 -17.26 -5.00 -49.10
N ALA A 12 -17.45 -3.74 -49.52
CA ALA A 12 -16.96 -2.57 -48.79
C ALA A 12 -17.62 -2.43 -47.40
N ASN A 13 -18.95 -2.58 -47.33
CA ASN A 13 -19.69 -2.53 -46.08
C ASN A 13 -19.28 -3.65 -45.12
N LEU A 14 -19.07 -4.86 -45.64
CA LEU A 14 -18.62 -6.00 -44.83
C LEU A 14 -17.22 -5.74 -44.23
N TRP A 15 -16.29 -5.23 -45.03
CA TRP A 15 -14.95 -4.85 -44.55
C TRP A 15 -14.99 -3.77 -43.48
N LEU A 16 -15.85 -2.75 -43.64
CA LEU A 16 -16.02 -1.70 -42.63
C LEU A 16 -16.58 -2.26 -41.31
N ILE A 17 -17.55 -3.18 -41.36
CA ILE A 17 -18.12 -3.81 -40.17
C ILE A 17 -17.06 -4.66 -39.46
N ILE A 18 -16.33 -5.49 -40.19
CA ILE A 18 -15.27 -6.34 -39.61
C ILE A 18 -14.16 -5.47 -39.01
N GLY A 19 -13.68 -4.48 -39.75
CA GLY A 19 -12.66 -3.55 -39.27
C GLY A 19 -13.12 -2.77 -38.03
N GLY A 20 -14.38 -2.30 -38.04
CA GLY A 20 -14.99 -1.62 -36.91
C GLY A 20 -15.10 -2.52 -35.67
N LEU A 21 -15.50 -3.78 -35.82
CA LEU A 21 -15.57 -4.75 -34.73
C LEU A 21 -14.19 -5.04 -34.14
N VAL A 22 -13.19 -5.27 -34.98
CA VAL A 22 -11.81 -5.51 -34.55
C VAL A 22 -11.30 -4.30 -33.76
N LEU A 23 -11.48 -3.08 -34.30
CA LEU A 23 -11.08 -1.86 -33.63
C LEU A 23 -11.79 -1.68 -32.28
N ALA A 24 -13.10 -1.94 -32.23
CA ALA A 24 -13.88 -1.85 -30.99
C ALA A 24 -13.37 -2.82 -29.91
N VAL A 25 -13.00 -4.05 -30.28
CA VAL A 25 -12.38 -5.02 -29.37
C VAL A 25 -11.04 -4.50 -28.84
N PHE A 26 -10.18 -3.96 -29.70
CA PHE A 26 -8.91 -3.38 -29.26
C PHE A 26 -9.08 -2.20 -28.30
N VAL A 27 -10.04 -1.31 -28.59
CA VAL A 27 -10.37 -0.18 -27.71
C VAL A 27 -10.86 -0.70 -26.35
N LEU A 28 -11.73 -1.71 -26.33
CA LEU A 28 -12.23 -2.31 -25.09
C LEU A 28 -11.09 -2.92 -24.27
N LEU A 29 -10.18 -3.67 -24.90
CA LEU A 29 -9.02 -4.25 -24.22
C LEU A 29 -8.07 -3.17 -23.67
N ALA A 30 -7.86 -2.08 -24.42
CA ALA A 30 -7.05 -0.95 -23.96
C ALA A 30 -7.67 -0.26 -22.74
N LEU A 31 -8.99 -0.04 -22.74
CA LEU A 31 -9.71 0.54 -21.61
C LEU A 31 -9.65 -0.37 -20.36
N LEU A 32 -9.80 -1.68 -20.53
CA LEU A 32 -9.62 -2.65 -19.44
C LEU A 32 -8.19 -2.61 -18.89
N GLY A 33 -7.18 -2.58 -19.76
CA GLY A 33 -5.78 -2.46 -19.37
C GLY A 33 -5.51 -1.18 -18.57
N LEU A 34 -6.02 -0.03 -19.03
CA LEU A 34 -5.92 1.25 -18.33
C LEU A 34 -6.59 1.20 -16.96
N TRP A 35 -7.77 0.59 -16.86
CA TRP A 35 -8.49 0.46 -15.60
C TRP A 35 -7.72 -0.39 -14.57
N VAL A 36 -7.16 -1.53 -15.00
CA VAL A 36 -6.30 -2.38 -14.15
C VAL A 36 -5.06 -1.62 -13.71
N LEU A 37 -4.39 -0.91 -14.63
CA LEU A 37 -3.21 -0.13 -14.32
C LEU A 37 -3.52 0.97 -13.29
N ALA A 38 -4.63 1.69 -13.45
CA ALA A 38 -5.07 2.71 -12.51
C ALA A 38 -5.29 2.12 -11.10
N LYS A 39 -5.94 0.94 -11.00
CA LYS A 39 -6.14 0.24 -9.72
C LYS A 39 -4.81 -0.14 -9.06
N ILE A 40 -3.85 -0.65 -9.84
CA ILE A 40 -2.52 -1.02 -9.34
C ILE A 40 -1.78 0.21 -8.81
N LEU A 41 -1.80 1.33 -9.54
CA LEU A 41 -1.14 2.56 -9.13
C LEU A 41 -1.74 3.12 -7.82
N VAL A 42 -3.07 3.12 -7.70
CA VAL A 42 -3.76 3.54 -6.46
C VAL A 42 -3.35 2.63 -5.28
N TRP A 43 -3.31 1.32 -5.48
CA TRP A 43 -2.90 0.38 -4.43
C TRP A 43 -1.44 0.56 -4.04
N ARG A 44 -0.54 0.75 -5.02
CA ARG A 44 0.88 0.99 -4.79
C ARG A 44 1.13 2.29 -4.03
N GLY A 45 0.39 3.35 -4.35
CA GLY A 45 0.42 4.61 -3.61
C GLY A 45 0.00 4.44 -2.14
N ARG A 46 -1.12 3.75 -1.90
CA ARG A 46 -1.59 3.45 -0.53
C ARG A 46 -0.57 2.65 0.26
N ARG A 47 0.04 1.64 -0.36
CA ARG A 47 1.07 0.81 0.28
C ARG A 47 2.29 1.63 0.68
N TRP A 48 2.74 2.56 -0.16
CA TRP A 48 3.86 3.43 0.17
C TRP A 48 3.56 4.33 1.38
N HIS A 49 2.35 4.88 1.48
CA HIS A 49 1.94 5.65 2.65
C HIS A 49 1.90 4.80 3.94
N ALA A 50 1.37 3.58 3.87
CA ALA A 50 1.36 2.65 5.01
C ALA A 50 2.78 2.27 5.45
N GLU A 51 3.69 2.04 4.51
CA GLU A 51 5.09 1.74 4.81
C GLU A 51 5.84 2.93 5.42
N ARG A 52 5.54 4.16 4.99
CA ARG A 52 6.12 5.38 5.62
C ARG A 52 5.66 5.53 7.06
N GLN A 53 4.37 5.30 7.34
CA GLN A 53 3.85 5.32 8.72
C GLN A 53 4.44 4.18 9.56
N ALA A 54 4.57 2.98 8.98
CA ALA A 54 5.19 1.84 9.65
C ALA A 54 6.69 2.05 9.92
N ARG A 55 7.43 2.68 9.00
CA ARG A 55 8.84 3.06 9.22
C ARG A 55 8.97 4.10 10.32
N GLY A 56 8.13 5.13 10.33
CA GLY A 56 8.11 6.13 11.40
C GLY A 56 7.82 5.55 12.79
N ARG A 57 7.09 4.44 12.87
CA ARG A 57 6.82 3.72 14.14
C ARG A 57 7.91 2.71 14.53
N LYS A 58 8.81 2.33 13.61
CA LYS A 58 9.83 1.29 13.84
C LYS A 58 11.21 1.82 14.21
N TYR A 59 11.50 3.09 13.92
CA TYR A 59 12.77 3.72 14.25
C TYR A 59 12.58 4.83 15.27
N GLY A 60 13.37 4.79 16.35
CA GLY A 60 13.34 5.79 17.41
C GLY A 60 13.99 7.09 16.96
N PRO A 61 13.89 8.17 17.75
CA PRO A 61 14.55 9.45 17.46
C PRO A 61 16.07 9.29 17.25
N ASP A 62 16.68 8.28 17.87
CA ASP A 62 18.12 7.99 17.77
C ASP A 62 18.49 7.07 16.58
N GLY A 63 17.54 6.81 15.65
CA GLY A 63 17.77 5.95 14.48
C GLY A 63 17.88 4.45 14.79
N LYS A 64 17.76 4.05 16.07
CA LYS A 64 17.77 2.65 16.49
C LYS A 64 16.40 2.00 16.28
N PRO A 65 16.35 0.72 15.88
CA PRO A 65 15.09 -0.02 15.77
C PRO A 65 14.43 -0.08 17.15
N LEU A 66 13.14 0.27 17.24
CA LEU A 66 12.41 0.09 18.48
C LEU A 66 12.22 -1.40 18.77
N PRO A 67 12.32 -1.81 20.03
CA PRO A 67 11.95 -3.16 20.45
C PRO A 67 10.48 -3.46 20.11
N PRO A 68 10.12 -4.74 19.96
CA PRO A 68 8.74 -5.14 19.77
C PRO A 68 7.87 -4.59 20.90
N SER A 69 6.64 -4.20 20.56
CA SER A 69 5.68 -3.65 21.50
C SER A 69 4.34 -4.36 21.41
N ALA A 70 3.65 -4.45 22.54
CA ALA A 70 2.27 -4.91 22.64
C ALA A 70 1.58 -4.19 23.82
N ALA A 71 0.28 -4.40 23.99
CA ALA A 71 -0.42 -3.92 25.18
C ALA A 71 -0.01 -4.75 26.41
N GLY A 72 0.13 -4.10 27.56
CA GLY A 72 0.54 -4.78 28.78
C GLY A 72 0.80 -3.85 29.96
N LEU A 73 1.26 -4.45 31.06
CA LEU A 73 1.67 -3.72 32.26
C LEU A 73 3.14 -3.29 32.14
N CYS A 74 3.45 -2.09 32.61
CA CYS A 74 4.83 -1.62 32.76
C CYS A 74 5.41 -2.13 34.09
N ASP A 75 6.58 -2.75 34.07
CA ASP A 75 7.23 -3.30 35.27
C ASP A 75 7.77 -2.21 36.20
N ARG A 76 7.88 -0.96 35.73
CA ARG A 76 8.44 0.16 36.50
C ARG A 76 7.38 1.03 37.17
N CYS A 77 6.27 1.29 36.49
CA CYS A 77 5.20 2.14 37.01
C CYS A 77 3.89 1.39 37.28
N GLU A 78 3.86 0.07 37.02
CA GLU A 78 2.79 -0.86 37.36
C GLU A 78 1.41 -0.52 36.77
N ARG A 79 1.38 0.34 35.74
CA ARG A 79 0.15 0.71 35.02
C ARG A 79 0.03 -0.06 33.71
N ALA A 80 -1.22 -0.28 33.29
CA ALA A 80 -1.53 -0.83 31.97
C ALA A 80 -1.44 0.24 30.89
N PHE A 81 -0.78 -0.09 29.78
CA PHE A 81 -0.70 0.75 28.59
C PHE A 81 -1.03 -0.05 27.34
N GLU A 82 -1.59 0.63 26.34
CA GLU A 82 -1.82 0.03 25.02
C GLU A 82 -0.51 -0.32 24.30
N MET A 83 0.59 0.31 24.72
CA MET A 83 1.92 0.07 24.16
C MET A 83 2.96 -0.01 25.28
N VAL A 84 3.54 -1.19 25.48
CA VAL A 84 4.74 -1.43 26.28
C VAL A 84 5.81 -2.08 25.41
N TYR A 85 7.06 -1.69 25.60
CA TYR A 85 8.23 -2.23 24.91
C TYR A 85 8.77 -3.44 25.65
N TYR A 86 9.03 -4.53 24.92
CA TYR A 86 9.70 -5.71 25.45
C TYR A 86 11.21 -5.56 25.33
N MET A 87 11.88 -5.51 26.48
CA MET A 87 13.33 -5.46 26.53
C MET A 87 13.95 -6.85 26.29
N PRO A 88 15.17 -6.92 25.73
CA PRO A 88 15.92 -8.18 25.61
C PRO A 88 16.18 -8.85 26.97
N SER A 89 16.22 -8.08 28.05
CA SER A 89 16.35 -8.57 29.43
C SER A 89 15.07 -9.21 29.98
N GLY A 90 13.97 -9.23 29.23
CA GLY A 90 12.67 -9.78 29.64
C GLY A 90 11.72 -8.78 30.29
N GLY A 91 12.19 -7.57 30.60
CA GLY A 91 11.37 -6.52 31.21
C GLY A 91 10.44 -5.82 30.22
N ARG A 92 9.35 -5.22 30.74
CA ARG A 92 8.34 -4.48 30.00
C ARG A 92 8.30 -3.03 30.48
N LEU A 93 8.48 -2.08 29.57
CA LEU A 93 8.51 -0.67 29.91
C LEU A 93 7.53 0.13 29.04
N CYS A 94 6.76 1.02 29.65
CA CYS A 94 5.97 1.98 28.90
C CYS A 94 6.87 3.03 28.22
N PRO A 95 6.35 3.82 27.27
CA PRO A 95 7.17 4.74 26.47
C PRO A 95 7.93 5.77 27.30
N SER A 96 7.28 6.31 28.33
CA SER A 96 7.92 7.30 29.21
C SER A 96 9.05 6.69 30.06
N CYS A 97 8.85 5.48 30.60
CA CYS A 97 9.88 4.78 31.36
C CYS A 97 11.05 4.30 30.47
N TYR A 98 10.76 3.93 29.23
CA TYR A 98 11.76 3.56 28.23
C TYR A 98 12.65 4.75 27.83
N GLU A 99 12.05 5.90 27.52
CA GLU A 99 12.80 7.12 27.21
C GLU A 99 13.63 7.63 28.38
N ALA A 100 13.11 7.54 29.61
CA ALA A 100 13.86 7.90 30.81
C ALA A 100 15.11 7.03 30.98
N LEU A 101 14.99 5.71 30.72
CA LEU A 101 16.11 4.78 30.78
C LEU A 101 17.17 5.06 29.71
N HIS A 102 16.77 5.33 28.46
CA HIS A 102 17.71 5.68 27.39
C HIS A 102 18.40 7.03 27.61
N ARG A 103 17.70 8.03 28.14
CA ARG A 103 18.31 9.32 28.53
C ARG A 103 19.39 9.14 29.60
N SER A 104 19.15 8.30 30.61
CA SER A 104 20.17 7.99 31.61
C SER A 104 21.37 7.25 31.03
N ALA A 105 21.18 6.43 29.99
CA ALA A 105 22.28 5.76 29.31
C ALA A 105 23.09 6.69 28.40
N ALA A 106 22.46 7.73 27.84
CA ALA A 106 23.11 8.69 26.95
C ALA A 106 23.83 9.85 27.68
N GLY A 107 23.39 10.21 28.89
CA GLY A 107 23.97 11.30 29.68
C GLY A 107 25.12 10.88 30.60
N GLY A 108 25.60 9.64 30.51
CA GLY A 108 26.72 9.11 31.28
C GLY A 108 28.02 9.11 30.49
N THR A 109 28.53 10.30 30.15
CA THR A 109 29.92 10.52 29.67
C THR A 109 30.57 11.62 30.48
#